data_AF-A0A239ZLL5-F1
#
_entry.id   AF-A0A239ZLL5-F1
#
_cell.length_a   1.000
_cell.length_b   1.000
_cell.length_c   1.000
_cell.angle_alpha   90.00
_cell.angle_beta   90.00
_cell.angle_gamma   90.00
#
_symmetry.space_group_name_H-M   'P 1'
#
loop_
_entity.id
_entity.type
_entity.pdbx_description
1 polymer ?
#
loop_
_entity_poly.entity_id
_entity_poly.type
_entity_poly.pdbx_seq_one_letter_code
_entity_poly.pdbx_strand_id
1 'polypeptide(L)'
;MLQNKESFRLLYQAIREISDRIGDNQLETNSISLLLLDFDFEHETFEKLFLAILKYLEKTSLDNIYYDDVLNLIDNTIPEDRELNDTIKNKIIIGFANNYFPELQVLAYKIKSEMALSISE
;
A
#
# COMPACT_ATOMS: atom_id res chain seq x y z
N MET A 1 -3.82 -14.97 -20.56
CA MET A 1 -3.98 -16.06 -19.56
C MET A 1 -4.27 -15.36 -18.24
N LEU A 2 -5.48 -15.36 -17.68
CA LEU A 2 -6.41 -16.46 -17.40
C LEU A 2 -7.83 -16.17 -17.94
N GLN A 3 -8.38 -17.05 -18.78
CA GLN A 3 -9.77 -16.95 -19.28
C GLN A 3 -10.81 -17.48 -18.29
N ASN A 4 -10.41 -17.96 -17.10
CA ASN A 4 -11.31 -18.57 -16.12
C ASN A 4 -11.34 -17.75 -14.81
N LYS A 5 -12.41 -16.97 -14.63
CA LYS A 5 -12.64 -16.13 -13.45
C LYS A 5 -12.65 -16.93 -12.13
N GLU A 6 -13.03 -18.20 -12.16
CA GLU A 6 -13.06 -19.06 -10.96
C GLU A 6 -11.64 -19.46 -10.52
N SER A 7 -10.75 -19.77 -11.46
CA SER A 7 -9.34 -20.06 -11.13
C SER A 7 -8.62 -18.84 -10.55
N PHE A 8 -8.95 -17.64 -11.02
CA PHE A 8 -8.41 -16.39 -10.47
C PHE A 8 -8.92 -16.14 -9.05
N ARG A 9 -10.21 -16.37 -8.79
CA ARG A 9 -10.78 -16.28 -7.43
C ARG A 9 -10.10 -17.22 -6.45
N LEU A 10 -9.85 -18.47 -6.86
CA LEU A 10 -9.16 -19.43 -6.02
C LEU A 10 -7.71 -19.01 -5.73
N LEU A 11 -7.01 -18.46 -6.73
CA LEU A 11 -5.66 -17.92 -6.53
C LEU A 11 -5.65 -16.73 -5.56
N TYR A 12 -6.56 -15.78 -5.76
CA TYR A 12 -6.69 -14.62 -4.88
C TYR A 12 -7.02 -15.06 -3.44
N GLN A 13 -7.95 -16.00 -3.26
CA GLN A 13 -8.27 -16.58 -1.95
C GLN A 13 -7.04 -17.23 -1.30
N ALA A 14 -6.29 -18.06 -2.05
CA ALA A 14 -5.10 -18.71 -1.52
C ALA A 14 -4.02 -17.70 -1.09
N ILE A 15 -3.81 -16.63 -1.87
CA ILE A 15 -2.87 -15.56 -1.50
C ILE A 15 -3.36 -14.84 -0.25
N ARG A 16 -4.66 -14.56 -0.14
CA ARG A 16 -5.22 -13.90 1.05
C ARG A 16 -5.03 -14.74 2.31
N GLU A 17 -5.36 -16.02 2.25
CA GLU A 17 -5.16 -16.96 3.37
C GLU A 17 -3.69 -17.02 3.83
N ILE A 18 -2.74 -16.95 2.88
CA ILE A 18 -1.31 -16.90 3.20
C ILE A 18 -0.93 -15.56 3.82
N SER A 19 -1.43 -14.45 3.25
CA SER A 19 -1.17 -13.09 3.73
C SER A 19 -1.59 -12.89 5.18
N ASP A 20 -2.79 -13.37 5.52
CA ASP A 20 -3.30 -13.32 6.89
C ASP A 20 -2.39 -14.14 7.85
N ARG A 21 -1.89 -15.30 7.40
CA ARG A 21 -0.98 -16.14 8.21
C ARG A 21 0.40 -15.53 8.44
N ILE A 22 0.90 -14.73 7.50
CA ILE A 22 2.17 -14.00 7.66
C ILE A 22 2.00 -12.66 8.38
N GLY A 23 0.77 -12.38 8.84
CA GLY A 23 0.47 -11.25 9.72
C GLY A 23 -0.02 -10.00 9.01
N ASP A 24 -0.53 -10.08 7.78
CA ASP A 24 -1.24 -8.93 7.18
C ASP A 24 -2.48 -8.60 8.02
N ASN A 25 -2.64 -7.34 8.42
CA ASN A 25 -3.73 -6.94 9.32
C ASN A 25 -4.03 -5.43 9.16
N GLN A 26 -4.65 -4.81 10.18
CA GLN A 26 -4.97 -3.38 10.15
C GLN A 26 -3.72 -2.48 10.23
N LEU A 27 -2.69 -2.91 10.97
CA LEU A 27 -1.44 -2.19 11.20
C LEU A 27 -0.31 -2.67 10.30
N GLU A 28 -0.45 -3.81 9.63
CA GLU A 28 0.61 -4.39 8.82
C GLU A 28 0.12 -4.69 7.40
N THR A 29 0.92 -4.31 6.41
CA THR A 29 0.66 -4.61 5.00
C THR A 29 1.85 -5.36 4.44
N ASN A 30 1.68 -6.67 4.24
CA ASN A 30 2.74 -7.56 3.79
C ASN A 30 2.74 -7.71 2.27
N SER A 31 1.61 -7.48 1.60
CA SER A 31 1.54 -7.47 0.13
C SER A 31 0.76 -6.26 -0.38
N ILE A 32 1.48 -5.28 -0.94
CA ILE A 32 0.84 -4.13 -1.59
C ILE A 32 0.00 -4.56 -2.81
N SER A 33 0.45 -5.57 -3.56
CA SER A 33 -0.30 -6.07 -4.70
C SER A 33 -1.62 -6.70 -4.27
N LEU A 34 -1.64 -7.43 -3.16
CA LEU A 34 -2.88 -7.96 -2.60
C LEU A 34 -3.80 -6.84 -2.13
N LEU A 35 -3.26 -5.83 -1.43
CA LEU A 35 -4.03 -4.66 -1.03
C LEU A 35 -4.65 -3.97 -2.24
N LEU A 36 -3.90 -3.73 -3.31
CA LEU A 36 -4.42 -3.11 -4.53
C LEU A 36 -5.51 -3.96 -5.20
N LEU A 37 -5.34 -5.29 -5.21
CA LEU A 37 -6.36 -6.21 -5.70
C LEU A 37 -7.66 -6.15 -4.87
N ASP A 38 -7.59 -5.97 -3.55
CA ASP A 38 -8.78 -5.80 -2.69
C ASP A 38 -9.65 -4.60 -3.12
N PHE A 39 -9.05 -3.61 -3.79
CA PHE A 39 -9.72 -2.41 -4.30
C PHE A 39 -9.97 -2.45 -5.81
N ASP A 40 -9.86 -3.63 -6.43
CA ASP A 40 -9.97 -3.83 -7.88
C ASP A 40 -9.00 -2.97 -8.71
N PHE A 41 -7.84 -2.60 -8.14
CA PHE A 41 -6.81 -1.93 -8.89
C PHE A 41 -5.99 -2.95 -9.69
N GLU A 42 -5.68 -2.58 -10.93
CA GLU A 42 -4.86 -3.39 -11.82
C GLU A 42 -3.36 -3.07 -11.68
N HIS A 43 -2.53 -3.88 -12.31
CA HIS A 43 -1.07 -3.73 -12.28
C HIS A 43 -0.59 -2.35 -12.76
N GLU A 44 -1.31 -1.71 -13.67
CA GLU A 44 -1.00 -0.34 -14.10
C GLU A 44 -1.03 0.67 -12.94
N THR A 45 -1.95 0.50 -11.99
CA THR A 45 -2.03 1.36 -10.80
C THR A 45 -0.80 1.15 -9.91
N PHE A 46 -0.39 -0.10 -9.73
CA PHE A 46 0.84 -0.43 -9.01
C PHE A 46 2.07 0.22 -9.65
N GLU A 47 2.24 0.09 -10.97
CA GLU A 47 3.38 0.65 -11.69
C GLU A 47 3.45 2.17 -11.57
N LYS A 48 2.30 2.85 -11.67
CA LYS A 48 2.23 4.31 -11.50
C LYS A 48 2.62 4.72 -10.08
N LEU A 49 2.08 4.05 -9.06
CA LEU A 49 2.40 4.34 -7.65
C LEU A 49 3.88 4.11 -7.38
N PHE A 50 4.40 2.97 -7.83
CA PHE A 50 5.81 2.61 -7.69
C PHE A 50 6.71 3.68 -8.33
N LEU A 51 6.40 4.10 -9.56
CA LEU A 51 7.19 5.10 -10.26
C LEU A 51 7.10 6.49 -9.62
N ALA A 52 5.91 6.88 -9.12
CA ALA A 52 5.71 8.16 -8.44
C ALA A 52 6.54 8.23 -7.15
N ILE A 53 6.48 7.18 -6.33
CA ILE A 53 7.25 7.10 -5.08
C ILE A 53 8.75 7.05 -5.38
N LEU A 54 9.19 6.25 -6.35
CA LEU A 54 10.60 6.16 -6.73
C LEU A 54 11.16 7.54 -7.12
N LYS A 55 10.45 8.27 -8.01
CA LYS A 55 10.87 9.61 -8.45
C LYS A 55 10.92 10.64 -7.32
N TYR A 56 10.06 10.50 -6.32
CA TYR A 56 10.09 11.34 -5.14
C TYR A 56 11.32 11.04 -4.28
N LEU A 57 11.57 9.76 -3.99
CA LEU A 57 12.70 9.33 -3.17
C LEU A 57 14.06 9.64 -3.82
N GLU A 58 14.16 9.60 -5.16
CA GLU A 58 15.38 10.00 -5.88
C GLU A 58 15.73 11.49 -5.70
N LYS A 59 14.75 12.34 -5.37
CA LYS A 59 14.90 13.79 -5.26
C LYS A 59 14.86 14.30 -3.82
N THR A 60 14.47 13.45 -2.89
CA THR A 60 14.22 13.80 -1.49
C THR A 60 15.19 13.05 -0.59
N SER A 61 15.91 13.77 0.26
CA SER A 61 16.74 13.15 1.29
C SER A 61 15.88 12.46 2.35
N LEU A 62 16.40 11.43 3.00
CA LEU A 62 15.69 10.68 4.06
C LEU A 62 15.05 11.56 5.14
N ASP A 63 15.74 12.62 5.58
CA ASP A 63 15.27 13.54 6.61
C ASP A 63 14.10 14.45 6.16
N ASN A 64 13.78 14.46 4.87
CA ASN A 64 12.78 15.31 4.25
C ASN A 64 11.62 14.51 3.63
N ILE A 65 11.46 13.23 4.00
CA ILE A 65 10.30 12.44 3.60
C ILE A 65 9.13 12.79 4.53
N TYR A 66 8.13 13.50 3.99
CA TYR A 66 6.95 13.94 4.73
C TYR A 66 5.71 13.11 4.39
N TYR A 67 4.83 12.92 5.37
CA TYR A 67 3.60 12.16 5.21
C TYR A 67 2.69 12.74 4.11
N ASP A 68 2.42 14.04 4.18
CA ASP A 68 1.54 14.74 3.24
C ASP A 68 2.05 14.67 1.80
N ASP A 69 3.37 14.70 1.59
CA ASP A 69 3.95 14.54 0.25
C ASP A 69 3.60 13.16 -0.32
N VAL A 70 3.79 12.10 0.47
CA VAL A 70 3.52 10.73 0.04
C VAL A 70 2.02 10.49 -0.15
N LEU A 71 1.16 11.07 0.70
CA LEU A 71 -0.29 11.06 0.48
C LEU A 71 -0.67 11.73 -0.83
N ASN A 72 -0.12 12.91 -1.11
CA ASN A 72 -0.37 13.61 -2.37
C ASN A 72 0.08 12.77 -3.58
N LEU A 73 1.17 12.01 -3.49
CA LEU A 73 1.58 11.11 -4.57
C LEU A 73 0.54 10.00 -4.80
N ILE A 74 -0.01 9.43 -3.73
CA ILE A 74 -1.04 8.40 -3.81
C ILE A 74 -2.31 8.99 -4.45
N ASP A 75 -2.78 10.14 -3.95
CA ASP A 75 -4.00 10.78 -4.42
C ASP A 75 -3.92 11.21 -5.89
N ASN A 76 -2.75 11.70 -6.33
CA ASN A 76 -2.54 12.07 -7.73
C ASN A 76 -2.37 10.87 -8.67
N THR A 77 -2.18 9.66 -8.13
CA THR A 77 -1.94 8.46 -8.92
C THR A 77 -3.17 7.57 -9.03
N ILE A 78 -3.98 7.54 -7.97
CA ILE A 78 -5.20 6.75 -7.93
C ILE A 78 -6.26 7.42 -8.82
N PRO A 79 -7.03 6.64 -9.60
CA PRO A 79 -8.12 7.19 -10.41
C PRO A 79 -9.10 8.04 -9.59
N GLU A 80 -9.49 9.20 -10.12
CA GLU A 80 -10.36 10.19 -9.43
C GLU A 80 -11.73 9.62 -9.01
N ASP A 81 -12.19 8.55 -9.66
CA ASP A 81 -13.44 7.85 -9.34
C ASP A 81 -13.32 6.89 -8.14
N ARG A 82 -12.12 6.73 -7.57
CA ARG A 82 -11.80 5.80 -6.48
C ARG A 82 -11.20 6.57 -5.31
N GLU A 83 -12.05 7.22 -4.52
CA GLU A 83 -11.61 7.90 -3.29
C GLU A 83 -11.20 6.86 -2.24
N LEU A 84 -9.92 6.87 -1.85
CA LEU A 84 -9.42 6.07 -0.74
C LEU A 84 -9.48 6.87 0.56
N ASN A 85 -9.88 6.23 1.65
CA ASN A 85 -9.73 6.80 2.97
C ASN A 85 -8.26 6.73 3.44
N ASP A 86 -7.93 7.52 4.46
CA ASP A 86 -6.57 7.63 4.98
C ASP A 86 -6.04 6.30 5.53
N THR A 87 -6.90 5.43 6.08
CA THR A 87 -6.49 4.09 6.54
C THR A 87 -5.90 3.27 5.40
N ILE A 88 -6.51 3.30 4.21
CA ILE A 88 -5.99 2.54 3.06
C ILE A 88 -4.73 3.20 2.51
N LYS A 89 -4.68 4.54 2.44
CA LYS A 89 -3.45 5.25 2.03
C LYS A 89 -2.29 4.91 2.98
N ASN A 90 -2.55 4.82 4.27
CA ASN A 90 -1.58 4.38 5.29
C ASN A 90 -1.09 2.95 5.04
N LYS A 91 -2.01 2.01 4.76
CA LYS A 91 -1.64 0.64 4.38
C LYS A 91 -0.81 0.60 3.09
N ILE A 92 -1.10 1.46 2.12
CA ILE A 92 -0.29 1.59 0.89
C ILE A 92 1.15 2.01 1.24
N ILE A 93 1.33 3.05 2.06
CA ILE A 93 2.65 3.52 2.49
C ILE A 93 3.41 2.41 3.21
N ILE A 94 2.78 1.73 4.17
CA ILE A 94 3.36 0.61 4.91
C ILE A 94 3.77 -0.52 3.94
N GLY A 95 2.89 -0.88 3.01
CA GLY A 95 3.13 -1.94 2.02
C GLY A 95 4.35 -1.63 1.14
N PHE A 96 4.48 -0.39 0.67
CA PHE A 96 5.65 0.04 -0.09
C PHE A 96 6.92 0.06 0.76
N ALA A 97 6.84 0.52 2.02
CA ALA A 97 7.97 0.52 2.94
C ALA A 97 8.51 -0.89 3.21
N ASN A 98 7.61 -1.87 3.35
CA ASN A 98 7.96 -3.25 3.67
C ASN A 98 8.55 -4.02 2.47
N ASN A 99 8.09 -3.70 1.26
CA ASN A 99 8.37 -4.54 0.09
C ASN A 99 9.36 -3.93 -0.90
N TYR A 100 9.47 -2.60 -0.98
CA TYR A 100 10.17 -1.95 -2.08
C TYR A 100 11.08 -0.78 -1.67
N PHE A 101 10.65 0.05 -0.71
CA PHE A 101 11.34 1.31 -0.37
C PHE A 101 11.64 1.40 1.13
N PRO A 102 12.75 0.81 1.62
CA PRO A 102 13.14 0.85 3.02
C PRO A 102 13.23 2.27 3.61
N GLU A 103 13.47 3.28 2.79
CA GLU A 103 13.49 4.69 3.16
C GLU A 103 12.18 5.17 3.79
N LEU A 104 11.05 4.55 3.43
CA LEU A 104 9.73 4.85 3.99
C LEU A 104 9.50 4.22 5.37
N GLN A 105 10.40 3.38 5.89
CA GLN A 105 10.20 2.69 7.17
C GLN A 105 10.02 3.65 8.35
N VAL A 106 10.72 4.78 8.35
CA VAL A 106 10.56 5.81 9.38
C VAL A 106 9.13 6.36 9.39
N LEU A 107 8.56 6.57 8.21
CA LEU A 107 7.19 7.03 8.06
C LEU A 107 6.19 5.93 8.44
N ALA A 108 6.41 4.71 7.95
CA ALA A 108 5.57 3.55 8.27
C ALA A 108 5.48 3.29 9.79
N TYR A 109 6.58 3.43 10.53
CA TYR A 109 6.58 3.29 11.99
C TYR A 109 5.70 4.32 12.69
N LYS A 110 5.77 5.59 12.26
CA LYS A 110 4.94 6.68 12.81
C LYS A 110 3.46 6.40 12.55
N ILE A 111 3.12 6.09 11.29
CA ILE A 111 1.75 5.73 10.88
C ILE A 111 1.21 4.57 11.72
N LYS A 112 1.97 3.48 11.86
CA LYS A 112 1.57 2.32 12.67
C LYS A 112 1.30 2.69 14.12
N SER A 113 2.14 3.55 14.70
CA SER A 113 1.98 4.01 16.08
C SER A 113 0.70 4.83 16.25
N GLU A 114 0.40 5.75 15.32
CA GLU A 114 -0.81 6.56 15.32
C GLU A 114 -2.08 5.72 15.11
N MET A 115 -2.04 4.76 14.17
CA MET A 115 -3.14 3.83 13.94
C MET A 115 -3.39 2.91 15.13
N ALA A 116 -2.33 2.48 15.84
CA ALA A 116 -2.49 1.66 17.04
C ALA A 116 -3.20 2.42 18.17
N LEU A 117 -2.93 3.73 18.30
CA LEU A 117 -3.60 4.60 19.26
C LEU A 117 -5.09 4.72 18.96
N SER A 118 -5.47 4.94 17.69
CA SER A 118 -6.88 5.09 17.31
C SER A 118 -7.70 3.80 17.42
N ILE A 119 -7.07 2.62 17.32
CA ILE A 119 -7.74 1.32 17.56
C ILE A 119 -7.97 1.08 19.06
N SER A 120 -7.16 1.70 19.93
CA SER A 120 -7.25 1.52 21.38
C SER A 120 -8.22 2.47 22.09
N GLU A 121 -8.77 3.44 21.37
CA GLU A 121 -9.83 4.36 21.82
C GLU A 121 -11.24 3.80 21.52
#